data_AF-T0LG15-F1
#
_entry.id   AF-T0LG15-F1
#
_cell.length_a   1.000
_cell.length_b   1.000
_cell.length_c   1.000
_cell.angle_alpha   90.00
_cell.angle_beta   90.00
_cell.angle_gamma   90.00
#
_symmetry.space_group_name_H-M   'P 1'
#
loop_
_entity.id
_entity.type
_entity.pdbx_description
1 polymer ?
#
loop_
_entity_poly.entity_id
_entity_poly.type
_entity_poly.pdbx_seq_one_letter_code
_entity_poly.pdbx_strand_id
1 'polypeptide(L)'
;MRKIKYQNWIYEVINETSPRPSPTGEGDFSPPLVGEGDGSINSPQRGGVSAVDPEIEKQVRKALARLSEKEKIFIEEFYYQGRSYKEISAILKINLKQSEYLHRRATFKLRNLLAGFVERKFKIKVDRVSPEKSVKHRKSVFACIICQNPKQKEIEKVISSKKDFQTWGVVLKKLKNEFKLHIKAPQILIGHMKHRS
;
A
#
# COMPACT_ATOMS: atom_id res chain seq x y z
N MET A 1 26.91 -5.66 -4.56
CA MET A 1 25.90 -5.66 -3.48
C MET A 1 24.52 -5.93 -4.08
N ARG A 2 23.94 -7.11 -3.81
CA ARG A 2 22.68 -7.58 -4.42
C ARG A 2 21.49 -7.04 -3.62
N LYS A 3 20.56 -6.33 -4.28
CA LYS A 3 19.28 -5.89 -3.70
C LYS A 3 18.33 -7.09 -3.65
N ILE A 4 17.96 -7.54 -2.45
CA ILE A 4 16.99 -8.62 -2.25
C ILE A 4 15.58 -8.05 -2.44
N LYS A 5 14.83 -8.63 -3.39
CA LYS A 5 13.43 -8.31 -3.70
C LYS A 5 12.50 -8.85 -2.60
N TYR A 6 12.09 -8.00 -1.67
CA TYR A 6 11.09 -8.33 -0.62
C TYR A 6 9.66 -8.36 -1.18
N GLN A 7 9.34 -9.37 -2.00
CA GLN A 7 7.96 -9.64 -2.43
C GLN A 7 7.33 -10.92 -1.82
N ASN A 8 8.03 -11.71 -1.00
CA ASN A 8 7.52 -13.03 -0.57
C ASN A 8 7.16 -13.23 0.92
N TRP A 9 7.37 -12.26 1.81
CA TRP A 9 7.32 -12.59 3.24
C TRP A 9 5.91 -12.83 3.84
N ILE A 10 4.85 -12.20 3.32
CA ILE A 10 3.49 -12.49 3.81
C ILE A 10 3.00 -13.86 3.30
N TYR A 11 3.52 -14.33 2.16
CA TYR A 11 3.23 -15.67 1.65
C TYR A 11 3.95 -16.76 2.45
N GLU A 12 5.18 -16.54 2.91
CA GLU A 12 5.91 -17.56 3.68
C GLU A 12 5.39 -17.74 5.12
N VAL A 13 4.84 -16.67 5.74
CA VAL A 13 4.30 -16.77 7.11
C VAL A 13 2.89 -17.38 7.15
N ILE A 14 2.20 -17.47 6.00
CA ILE A 14 0.80 -17.92 5.91
C ILE A 14 0.64 -19.24 5.12
N ASN A 15 1.52 -19.57 4.16
CA ASN A 15 1.32 -20.70 3.24
C ASN A 15 2.12 -21.99 3.52
N GLU A 16 2.43 -22.34 4.77
CA GLU A 16 2.75 -23.75 5.08
C GLU A 16 1.49 -24.65 5.15
N THR A 17 0.28 -24.12 4.90
CA THR A 17 -0.95 -24.95 4.89
C THR A 17 -1.92 -24.72 3.72
N SER A 18 -1.51 -24.22 2.55
CA SER A 18 -2.41 -24.31 1.38
C SER A 18 -1.72 -24.26 0.00
N PRO A 19 -2.15 -25.09 -0.97
CA PRO A 19 -1.53 -25.18 -2.29
C PRO A 19 -1.82 -23.94 -3.14
N ARG A 20 -0.83 -23.51 -3.93
CA ARG A 20 -0.97 -22.46 -4.93
C ARG A 20 -2.05 -22.81 -5.96
N PRO A 21 -3.00 -21.92 -6.28
CA PRO A 21 -3.78 -22.07 -7.51
C PRO A 21 -2.89 -21.80 -8.72
N SER A 22 -2.90 -22.75 -9.65
CA SER A 22 -2.22 -22.68 -10.95
C SER A 22 -2.73 -21.49 -11.77
N PRO A 23 -1.86 -20.86 -12.59
CA PRO A 23 -2.29 -19.85 -13.54
C PRO A 23 -3.01 -20.54 -14.71
N THR A 24 -4.34 -20.52 -14.72
CA THR A 24 -5.10 -20.83 -15.95
C THR A 24 -4.95 -19.65 -16.90
N GLY A 25 -3.93 -19.73 -17.75
CA GLY A 25 -3.89 -19.01 -19.02
C GLY A 25 -4.85 -19.70 -19.99
N GLU A 26 -5.74 -18.90 -20.57
CA GLU A 26 -6.50 -19.28 -21.76
C GLU A 26 -5.50 -19.40 -22.92
N GLY A 27 -5.30 -20.63 -23.38
CA GLY A 27 -4.48 -20.95 -24.53
C GLY A 27 -4.75 -22.40 -24.91
N ASP A 28 -5.39 -22.58 -26.07
CA ASP A 28 -5.63 -23.85 -26.74
C ASP A 28 -4.48 -24.83 -26.56
N PHE A 29 -4.75 -25.95 -25.89
CA PHE A 29 -3.94 -27.15 -25.98
C PHE A 29 -4.88 -28.34 -26.06
N SER A 30 -5.05 -28.86 -27.28
CA SER A 30 -5.62 -30.18 -27.50
C SER A 30 -4.77 -31.23 -26.75
N PRO A 31 -5.40 -32.23 -26.11
CA PRO A 31 -4.67 -33.23 -25.35
C PRO A 31 -4.02 -34.26 -26.29
N PRO A 32 -2.76 -34.67 -26.07
CA PRO A 32 -2.28 -35.92 -26.62
C PRO A 32 -2.65 -37.09 -25.69
N LEU A 33 -3.00 -38.18 -26.36
CA LEU A 33 -3.33 -39.48 -25.83
C LEU A 33 -2.11 -40.20 -25.19
N VAL A 34 -2.43 -41.03 -24.18
CA VAL A 34 -1.74 -42.21 -23.64
C VAL A 34 -0.36 -42.06 -22.97
N GLY A 35 -0.24 -42.70 -21.81
CA GLY A 35 1.03 -43.05 -21.16
C GLY A 35 0.80 -43.60 -19.76
N GLU A 36 0.44 -44.88 -19.68
CA GLU A 36 0.45 -45.67 -18.44
C GLU A 36 1.88 -45.76 -17.88
N GLY A 37 2.08 -45.34 -16.64
CA GLY A 37 3.38 -45.33 -15.99
C GLY A 37 3.21 -45.46 -14.48
N ASP A 38 3.34 -46.70 -14.02
CA ASP A 38 3.37 -47.13 -12.62
C ASP A 38 4.56 -46.46 -11.91
N GLY A 39 4.27 -45.67 -10.87
CA GLY A 39 5.25 -44.81 -10.21
C GLY A 39 4.83 -44.51 -8.78
N SER A 40 5.24 -45.39 -7.88
CA SER A 40 5.11 -45.31 -6.42
C SER A 40 5.46 -43.91 -5.89
N ILE A 41 4.44 -43.14 -5.46
CA ILE A 41 4.61 -41.86 -4.78
C ILE A 41 4.59 -42.10 -3.27
N ASN A 42 5.77 -42.03 -2.66
CA ASN A 42 5.91 -41.83 -1.22
C ASN A 42 5.09 -40.60 -0.81
N SER A 43 4.01 -40.83 -0.07
CA SER A 43 3.23 -39.78 0.57
C SER A 43 4.06 -39.14 1.68
N PRO A 44 4.42 -37.85 1.61
CA PRO A 44 4.98 -37.15 2.76
C PRO A 44 3.83 -36.90 3.73
N GLN A 45 3.97 -37.44 4.94
CA GLN A 45 3.08 -37.18 6.07
C GLN A 45 2.84 -35.68 6.22
N ARG A 46 1.58 -35.27 6.06
CA ARG A 46 1.10 -33.90 6.27
C ARG A 46 0.97 -33.67 7.78
N GLY A 47 2.11 -33.57 8.46
CA GLY A 47 2.22 -33.32 9.89
C GLY A 47 2.29 -31.83 10.21
N GLY A 48 1.51 -31.40 11.21
CA GLY A 48 1.75 -30.16 11.94
C GLY A 48 0.78 -29.02 11.65
N VAL A 49 -0.41 -29.07 12.25
CA VAL A 49 -1.11 -27.84 12.66
C VAL A 49 -0.25 -27.16 13.72
N SER A 50 0.71 -26.35 13.28
CA SER A 50 1.48 -25.47 14.17
C SER A 50 0.49 -24.60 14.92
N ALA A 51 0.40 -24.81 16.25
CA ALA A 51 -0.37 -23.97 17.13
C ALA A 51 0.08 -22.52 16.94
N VAL A 52 -0.75 -21.74 16.25
CA VAL A 52 -0.49 -20.31 16.05
C VAL A 52 -0.41 -19.70 17.43
N ASP A 53 0.72 -19.05 17.72
CA ASP A 53 0.95 -18.41 19.01
C ASP A 53 -0.25 -17.50 19.33
N PRO A 54 -0.96 -17.75 20.45
CA PRO A 54 -2.21 -17.05 20.77
C PRO A 54 -1.99 -15.53 20.91
N GLU A 55 -0.77 -15.10 21.20
CA GLU A 55 -0.42 -13.69 21.24
C GLU A 55 -0.40 -13.05 19.85
N ILE A 56 0.09 -13.78 18.83
CA ILE A 56 0.09 -13.31 17.44
C ILE A 56 -1.36 -13.13 16.98
N GLU A 57 -2.20 -14.13 17.23
CA GLU A 57 -3.60 -14.08 16.84
C GLU A 57 -4.33 -12.91 17.51
N LYS A 58 -4.14 -12.72 18.81
CA LYS A 58 -4.73 -11.61 19.56
C LYS A 58 -4.31 -10.25 18.99
N GLN A 59 -3.06 -10.08 18.58
CA GLN A 59 -2.59 -8.83 17.98
C GLN A 59 -3.12 -8.60 16.57
N VAL A 60 -3.21 -9.66 15.75
CA VAL A 60 -3.81 -9.57 14.41
C VAL A 60 -5.28 -9.18 14.51
N ARG A 61 -6.06 -9.82 15.39
CA ARG A 61 -7.45 -9.45 15.64
C ARG A 61 -7.60 -8.00 16.09
N LYS A 62 -6.72 -7.54 17.00
CA LYS A 62 -6.70 -6.13 17.44
C LYS A 62 -6.36 -5.17 16.30
N ALA A 63 -5.47 -5.55 15.38
CA ALA A 63 -5.12 -4.75 14.22
C ALA A 63 -6.28 -4.70 13.20
N LEU A 64 -6.93 -5.83 12.92
CA LEU A 64 -8.10 -5.92 12.04
C LEU A 64 -9.27 -5.08 12.56
N ALA A 65 -9.51 -5.07 13.88
CA ALA A 65 -10.57 -4.26 14.50
C ALA A 65 -10.37 -2.74 14.32
N ARG A 66 -9.18 -2.26 13.94
CA ARG A 66 -8.90 -0.85 13.67
C ARG A 66 -9.02 -0.48 12.18
N LEU A 67 -9.25 -1.47 11.31
CA LEU A 67 -9.58 -1.22 9.91
C LEU A 67 -11.02 -0.74 9.78
N SER A 68 -11.33 -0.04 8.69
CA SER A 68 -12.72 0.23 8.33
C SER A 68 -13.41 -1.05 7.84
N GLU A 69 -14.73 -1.11 7.93
CA GLU A 69 -15.52 -2.28 7.53
C GLU A 69 -15.19 -2.76 6.10
N LYS A 70 -15.07 -1.82 5.16
CA LYS A 70 -14.69 -2.12 3.77
C LYS A 70 -13.28 -2.70 3.65
N GLU A 71 -12.34 -2.19 4.43
CA GLU A 71 -10.95 -2.70 4.45
C GLU A 71 -10.89 -4.09 5.09
N LYS A 72 -11.67 -4.33 6.14
CA LYS A 72 -11.76 -5.62 6.82
C LYS A 72 -12.35 -6.70 5.90
N ILE A 73 -13.52 -6.43 5.30
CA ILE A 73 -14.15 -7.34 4.32
C ILE A 73 -13.18 -7.62 3.17
N PHE A 74 -12.49 -6.60 2.66
CA PHE A 74 -11.50 -6.81 1.60
C PHE A 74 -10.41 -7.80 2.03
N ILE A 75 -9.82 -7.62 3.20
CA ILE A 75 -8.75 -8.50 3.71
C ILE A 75 -9.26 -9.90 3.96
N GLU A 76 -10.48 -10.05 4.50
CA GLU A 76 -11.13 -11.34 4.72
C GLU A 76 -11.37 -12.09 3.41
N GLU A 77 -12.02 -11.45 2.44
CA GLU A 77 -12.30 -12.07 1.15
C GLU A 77 -11.02 -12.39 0.35
N PHE A 78 -10.00 -11.52 0.44
CA PHE A 78 -8.75 -11.73 -0.30
C PHE A 78 -7.87 -12.81 0.33
N TYR A 79 -7.62 -12.75 1.64
CA TYR A 79 -6.64 -13.63 2.29
C TYR A 79 -7.25 -14.91 2.87
N TYR A 80 -8.52 -14.90 3.28
CA TYR A 80 -9.17 -16.07 3.87
C TYR A 80 -9.98 -16.84 2.82
N GLN A 81 -10.64 -16.14 1.90
CA GLN A 81 -11.44 -16.76 0.84
C GLN A 81 -10.69 -16.88 -0.50
N GLY A 82 -9.52 -16.27 -0.63
CA GLY A 82 -8.70 -16.35 -1.85
C GLY A 82 -9.31 -15.67 -3.08
N ARG A 83 -10.29 -14.77 -2.89
CA ARG A 83 -10.98 -14.12 -4.01
C ARG A 83 -10.08 -13.14 -4.76
N SER A 84 -10.33 -13.03 -6.06
CA SER A 84 -9.67 -12.06 -6.93
C SER A 84 -10.19 -10.63 -6.72
N TYR A 85 -9.41 -9.64 -7.16
CA TYR A 85 -9.82 -8.23 -7.12
C TYR A 85 -11.12 -7.96 -7.89
N LYS A 86 -11.38 -8.70 -8.97
CA LYS A 86 -12.61 -8.57 -9.76
C LYS A 86 -13.82 -9.01 -8.93
N GLU A 87 -13.74 -10.17 -8.30
CA GLU A 87 -14.82 -10.71 -7.46
C GLU A 87 -15.08 -9.83 -6.24
N ILE A 88 -14.02 -9.39 -5.55
CA ILE A 88 -14.15 -8.50 -4.38
C ILE A 88 -14.74 -7.14 -4.80
N SER A 89 -14.36 -6.63 -5.98
CA SER A 89 -14.93 -5.39 -6.51
C SER A 89 -16.43 -5.49 -6.79
N ALA A 90 -16.91 -6.67 -7.23
CA ALA A 90 -18.33 -6.95 -7.41
C ALA A 90 -19.07 -7.01 -6.07
N ILE A 91 -18.50 -7.70 -5.06
CA ILE A 91 -19.07 -7.79 -3.71
C ILE A 91 -19.20 -6.41 -3.06
N LEU A 92 -18.14 -5.60 -3.14
CA LEU A 92 -18.08 -4.28 -2.52
C LEU A 92 -18.72 -3.17 -3.38
N LYS A 93 -19.19 -3.50 -4.59
CA LYS A 93 -19.74 -2.55 -5.59
C LYS A 93 -18.80 -1.36 -5.85
N ILE A 94 -17.50 -1.63 -6.00
CA ILE A 94 -16.46 -0.65 -6.31
C ILE A 94 -15.78 -1.01 -7.62
N ASN A 95 -15.02 -0.09 -8.22
CA ASN A 95 -14.26 -0.41 -9.42
C ASN A 95 -12.92 -1.12 -9.08
N LEU A 96 -12.29 -1.72 -10.09
CA LEU A 96 -11.04 -2.48 -9.91
C LEU A 96 -9.88 -1.62 -9.37
N LYS A 97 -9.77 -0.36 -9.82
CA LYS A 97 -8.73 0.57 -9.32
C LYS A 97 -8.94 0.91 -7.85
N GLN A 98 -10.19 1.03 -7.42
CA GLN A 98 -10.57 1.27 -6.03
C GLN A 98 -10.31 0.03 -5.18
N SER A 99 -10.54 -1.17 -5.71
CA SER A 99 -10.24 -2.41 -4.99
C SER A 99 -8.73 -2.59 -4.79
N GLU A 100 -7.91 -2.29 -5.80
CA GLU A 100 -6.44 -2.24 -5.66
C GLU A 100 -6.00 -1.19 -4.63
N TYR A 101 -6.56 0.02 -4.70
CA TYR A 101 -6.26 1.08 -3.75
C TYR A 101 -6.65 0.70 -2.32
N LEU A 102 -7.83 0.09 -2.15
CA LEU A 102 -8.33 -0.38 -0.87
C LEU A 102 -7.41 -1.44 -0.28
N HIS A 103 -6.97 -2.41 -1.09
CA HIS A 103 -6.01 -3.42 -0.66
C HIS A 103 -4.69 -2.81 -0.19
N ARG A 104 -4.10 -1.91 -0.99
CA ARG A 104 -2.84 -1.22 -0.64
C ARG A 104 -2.99 -0.41 0.65
N ARG A 105 -4.12 0.26 0.83
CA ARG A 105 -4.40 1.06 2.03
C ARG A 105 -4.59 0.17 3.28
N ALA A 106 -5.36 -0.90 3.16
CA ALA A 106 -5.62 -1.84 4.24
C ALA A 106 -4.33 -2.53 4.70
N THR A 107 -3.55 -3.08 3.77
CA THR A 107 -2.26 -3.73 4.06
C THR A 107 -1.25 -2.76 4.66
N PHE A 108 -1.19 -1.51 4.18
CA PHE A 108 -0.33 -0.48 4.78
C PHE A 108 -0.71 -0.18 6.23
N LYS A 109 -2.00 -0.01 6.52
CA LYS A 109 -2.48 0.20 7.90
C LYS A 109 -2.13 -0.99 8.79
N LEU A 110 -2.41 -2.21 8.33
CA LEU A 110 -2.08 -3.44 9.08
C LEU A 110 -0.59 -3.53 9.39
N ARG A 111 0.28 -3.28 8.40
CA ARG A 111 1.74 -3.24 8.62
C ARG A 111 2.13 -2.25 9.70
N ASN A 112 1.59 -1.03 9.68
CA ASN A 112 1.92 -0.03 10.68
C ASN A 112 1.39 -0.38 12.08
N LEU A 113 0.20 -0.99 12.16
CA LEU A 113 -0.39 -1.43 13.43
C LEU A 113 0.41 -2.59 14.04
N LEU A 114 0.89 -3.51 13.19
CA LEU A 114 1.62 -4.70 13.61
C LEU A 114 3.13 -4.46 13.76
N ALA A 115 3.69 -3.41 13.14
CA ALA A 115 5.14 -3.14 13.14
C ALA A 115 5.74 -3.16 14.55
N GLY A 116 5.10 -2.46 15.51
CA GLY A 116 5.60 -2.43 16.88
C GLY A 116 5.57 -3.80 17.57
N PHE A 117 4.59 -4.65 17.27
CA PHE A 117 4.56 -6.02 17.78
C PHE A 117 5.65 -6.88 17.15
N VAL A 118 5.81 -6.80 15.82
CA VAL A 118 6.81 -7.56 15.08
C VAL A 118 8.23 -7.21 15.52
N GLU A 119 8.52 -5.92 15.69
CA GLU A 119 9.82 -5.43 16.18
C GLU A 119 10.15 -5.98 17.57
N ARG A 120 9.16 -6.05 18.48
CA ARG A 120 9.38 -6.58 19.84
C ARG A 120 9.54 -8.10 19.85
N LYS A 121 8.64 -8.83 19.18
CA LYS A 121 8.58 -10.30 19.23
C LYS A 121 9.71 -10.94 18.43
N PHE A 122 9.97 -10.43 17.22
CA PHE A 122 10.91 -11.05 16.29
C PHE A 122 12.26 -10.31 16.22
N LYS A 123 12.42 -9.18 16.91
CA LYS A 123 13.63 -8.32 16.85
C LYS A 123 14.01 -7.89 15.43
N ILE A 124 13.06 -7.94 14.50
CA ILE A 124 13.22 -7.49 13.12
C ILE A 124 12.90 -6.01 13.08
N LYS A 125 13.85 -5.19 12.60
CA LYS A 125 13.57 -3.79 12.29
C LYS A 125 12.59 -3.75 11.12
N VAL A 126 11.33 -3.48 11.42
CA VAL A 126 10.36 -3.16 10.39
C VAL A 126 10.59 -1.71 10.03
N ASP A 127 10.91 -1.45 8.75
CA ASP A 127 10.85 -0.09 8.26
C ASP A 127 9.40 0.36 8.41
N ARG A 128 9.12 1.10 9.48
CA ARG A 128 7.88 1.86 9.60
C ARG A 128 7.94 2.84 8.47
N VAL A 129 7.25 2.48 7.40
CA VAL A 129 7.19 3.31 6.23
C VAL A 129 6.29 4.46 6.64
N SER A 130 6.88 5.46 7.30
CA SER A 130 6.25 6.77 7.42
C SER A 130 5.76 7.13 6.02
N PRO A 131 4.60 7.78 5.89
CA PRO A 131 4.12 8.26 4.59
C PRO A 131 5.21 9.07 3.82
N GLU A 132 6.22 9.54 4.54
CA GLU A 132 7.42 10.26 4.09
C GLU A 132 8.53 9.37 3.48
N LYS A 133 8.68 8.10 3.91
CA LYS A 133 9.72 7.18 3.40
C LYS A 133 9.21 6.19 2.35
N SER A 134 7.89 6.03 2.20
CA SER A 134 7.25 5.35 1.05
C SER A 134 7.32 6.17 -0.25
N VAL A 135 7.88 7.38 -0.19
CA VAL A 135 7.88 8.34 -1.30
C VAL A 135 8.68 7.87 -2.51
N LYS A 136 9.61 6.90 -2.37
CA LYS A 136 10.28 6.32 -3.54
C LYS A 136 9.34 5.59 -4.51
N HIS A 137 8.11 5.26 -4.11
CA HIS A 137 7.06 4.76 -5.01
C HIS A 137 5.75 5.58 -4.96
N ARG A 138 5.76 6.76 -4.32
CA ARG A 138 4.75 7.81 -4.57
C ARG A 138 5.33 8.84 -5.51
N LYS A 139 5.52 8.45 -6.76
CA LYS A 139 5.75 9.38 -7.87
C LYS A 139 4.44 10.16 -8.16
N SER A 140 3.91 10.93 -7.20
CA SER A 140 2.88 11.99 -7.38
C SER A 140 2.23 12.55 -6.10
N VAL A 141 2.85 12.48 -4.91
CA VAL A 141 2.39 13.32 -3.77
C VAL A 141 3.55 14.15 -3.26
N PHE A 142 3.96 15.06 -4.14
CA PHE A 142 4.65 16.32 -3.92
C PHE A 142 5.35 16.48 -2.56
N ALA A 143 6.66 16.26 -2.59
CA ALA A 143 7.60 17.28 -2.17
C ALA A 143 7.09 18.66 -2.64
N CYS A 144 6.28 19.32 -1.82
CA CYS A 144 5.73 20.62 -2.17
C CYS A 144 6.91 21.59 -2.27
N ILE A 145 7.09 22.20 -3.45
CA ILE A 145 8.20 23.09 -3.72
C ILE A 145 8.26 24.28 -2.74
N ILE A 146 7.12 24.61 -2.13
CA ILE A 146 6.99 25.63 -1.09
C ILE A 146 7.49 25.09 0.26
N CYS A 147 7.01 23.91 0.68
CA CYS A 147 7.41 23.29 1.95
C CYS A 147 8.90 22.89 2.00
N GLN A 148 9.52 22.68 0.85
CA GLN A 148 10.95 22.36 0.77
C GLN A 148 11.86 23.59 0.72
N ASN A 149 11.29 24.78 0.57
CA ASN A 149 12.08 25.99 0.47
C ASN A 149 12.52 26.47 1.87
N PRO A 150 13.80 26.83 2.08
CA PRO A 150 14.28 27.33 3.37
C PRO A 150 13.56 28.60 3.84
N LYS A 151 12.99 29.38 2.91
CA LYS A 151 12.21 30.59 3.18
C LYS A 151 10.70 30.35 3.22
N GLN A 152 10.27 29.14 3.59
CA GLN A 152 8.85 28.74 3.63
C GLN A 152 7.95 29.78 4.31
N LYS A 153 8.33 30.25 5.51
CA LYS A 153 7.51 31.20 6.29
C LYS A 153 7.29 32.52 5.56
N GLU A 154 8.29 33.00 4.82
CA GLU A 154 8.19 34.23 4.03
C GLU A 154 7.28 34.03 2.81
N ILE A 155 7.39 32.86 2.16
CA ILE A 155 6.53 32.48 1.04
C ILE A 155 5.07 32.36 1.49
N GLU A 156 4.81 31.72 2.64
CA GLU A 156 3.48 31.63 3.25
C GLU A 156 2.92 33.02 3.56
N LYS A 157 3.74 33.94 4.09
CA LYS A 157 3.32 35.34 4.31
C LYS A 157 2.90 36.02 3.02
N VAL A 158 3.62 35.79 1.92
CA VAL A 158 3.27 36.33 0.60
C VAL A 158 1.95 35.72 0.09
N ILE A 159 1.77 34.41 0.22
CA ILE A 159 0.55 33.71 -0.21
C ILE A 159 -0.66 34.20 0.60
N SER A 160 -0.54 34.28 1.92
CA SER A 160 -1.62 34.71 2.83
C SER A 160 -1.91 36.21 2.75
N SER A 161 -0.96 37.03 2.25
CA SER A 161 -1.19 38.46 2.02
C SER A 161 -2.00 38.78 0.75
N LYS A 162 -2.36 37.76 -0.03
CA LYS A 162 -3.18 37.93 -1.24
C LYS A 162 -4.56 38.46 -0.87
N LYS A 163 -4.94 39.60 -1.47
CA LYS A 163 -6.30 40.15 -1.36
C LYS A 163 -7.27 39.41 -2.29
N ASP A 164 -8.55 39.37 -1.96
CA ASP A 164 -9.54 38.58 -2.71
C ASP A 164 -9.66 39.00 -4.18
N PHE A 165 -9.59 40.30 -4.46
CA PHE A 165 -9.65 40.86 -5.82
C PHE A 165 -8.40 40.64 -6.67
N GLN A 166 -7.28 40.18 -6.10
CA GLN A 166 -6.04 39.96 -6.85
C GLN A 166 -6.02 38.59 -7.53
N THR A 167 -5.48 38.54 -8.74
CA THR A 167 -5.25 37.26 -9.44
C THR A 167 -4.00 36.56 -8.91
N TRP A 168 -4.00 35.22 -8.92
CA TRP A 168 -2.84 34.41 -8.53
C TRP A 168 -1.59 34.70 -9.37
N GLY A 169 -1.74 35.26 -10.57
CA GLY A 169 -0.62 35.65 -11.43
C GLY A 169 0.31 36.68 -10.77
N VAL A 170 -0.23 37.61 -9.97
CA VAL A 170 0.57 38.60 -9.24
C VAL A 170 1.43 37.93 -8.17
N VAL A 171 0.82 37.01 -7.40
CA VAL A 171 1.52 36.23 -6.38
C VAL A 171 2.60 35.36 -7.02
N LEU A 172 2.31 34.68 -8.13
CA LEU A 172 3.27 33.85 -8.85
C LEU A 172 4.46 34.66 -9.38
N LYS A 173 4.23 35.87 -9.92
CA LYS A 173 5.32 36.78 -10.33
C LYS A 173 6.19 37.18 -9.15
N LYS A 174 5.59 37.48 -8.00
CA LYS A 174 6.31 37.83 -6.77
C LYS A 174 7.18 36.67 -6.28
N LEU A 175 6.61 35.46 -6.23
CA LEU A 175 7.34 34.23 -5.86
C LEU A 175 8.51 33.93 -6.81
N LYS A 176 8.31 34.14 -8.11
CA LYS A 176 9.37 33.98 -9.12
C LYS A 176 10.50 35.00 -8.94
N ASN A 177 10.16 36.27 -8.68
CA ASN A 177 11.16 37.33 -8.61
C ASN A 177 11.95 37.32 -7.29
N GLU A 178 11.24 37.22 -6.16
CA GLU A 178 11.83 37.33 -4.82
C GLU A 178 12.46 36.01 -4.34
N PHE A 179 11.84 34.87 -4.65
CA PHE A 179 12.26 33.56 -4.12
C PHE A 179 12.81 32.62 -5.20
N LYS A 180 12.94 33.10 -6.45
CA LYS A 180 13.35 32.29 -7.62
C LYS A 180 12.53 31.00 -7.77
N LEU A 181 11.27 31.04 -7.34
CA LEU A 181 10.36 29.90 -7.31
C LEU A 181 9.50 29.87 -8.57
N HIS A 182 9.80 28.94 -9.47
CA HIS A 182 9.08 28.77 -10.73
C HIS A 182 7.89 27.82 -10.58
N ILE A 183 6.74 28.37 -10.17
CA ILE A 183 5.49 27.63 -10.05
C ILE A 183 4.66 27.85 -11.33
N LYS A 184 4.40 26.77 -12.08
CA LYS A 184 3.69 26.83 -13.37
C LYS A 184 2.18 27.04 -13.24
N ALA A 185 1.57 26.58 -12.15
CA ALA A 185 0.13 26.58 -11.98
C ALA A 185 -0.29 27.02 -10.57
N PRO A 186 -1.32 27.87 -10.44
CA PRO A 186 -1.83 28.32 -9.14
C PRO A 186 -2.41 27.19 -8.29
N GLN A 187 -2.81 26.06 -8.90
CA GLN A 187 -3.28 24.87 -8.20
C GLN A 187 -2.26 24.32 -7.18
N ILE A 188 -0.97 24.56 -7.40
CA ILE A 188 0.09 24.17 -6.48
C ILE A 188 0.02 25.01 -5.19
N LEU A 189 -0.26 26.31 -5.31
CA LEU A 189 -0.43 27.23 -4.17
C LEU A 189 -1.71 26.89 -3.40
N ILE A 190 -2.82 26.70 -4.11
CA ILE A 190 -4.12 26.38 -3.52
C ILE A 190 -4.06 25.03 -2.78
N GLY A 191 -3.45 24.01 -3.41
CA GLY A 191 -3.24 22.71 -2.77
C GLY A 191 -2.36 22.79 -1.53
N HIS A 192 -1.32 23.64 -1.55
CA HIS A 192 -0.49 23.90 -0.37
C HIS A 192 -1.31 24.51 0.78
N MET A 193 -2.10 25.56 0.52
CA MET A 193 -2.92 26.20 1.56
C MET A 193 -3.95 25.25 2.17
N LYS A 194 -4.64 24.45 1.33
CA LYS A 194 -5.74 23.57 1.78
C LYS A 194 -5.27 22.42 2.68
N HIS A 195 -4.04 21.94 2.51
CA HIS A 195 -3.52 20.76 3.22
C HIS A 195 -2.61 21.10 4.42
N ARG A 196 -2.33 22.38 4.68
CA ARG A 196 -1.41 22.85 5.74
C ARG A 196 -2.00 23.92 6.67
N SER A 197 -3.28 24.26 6.52
CA SER A 197 -4.02 25.12 7.47
C SER A 197 -4.56 24.32 8.65
#